data_AF-A0ABD4TKA3-F1
#
_entry.id   AF-A0ABD4TKA3-F1
#
_cell.length_a   1.000
_cell.length_b   1.000
_cell.length_c   1.000
_cell.angle_alpha   90.00
_cell.angle_beta   90.00
_cell.angle_gamma   90.00
#
_symmetry.space_group_name_H-M   'P 1'
#
loop_
_entity.id
_entity.type
_entity.pdbx_description
1 polymer ?
#
loop_
_entity_poly.entity_id
_entity_poly.type
_entity_poly.pdbx_seq_one_letter_code
_entity_poly.pdbx_strand_id
1 'polypeptide(L)'
;MRMPLEIDTHMFAPCGMNCMVCYKHCQPKKTKFPCPGCFTEMVDMADIGDIADKPKHCRDCKIKNCATEKEIRHCFECTGFPCRLIT
;
A
#
# COMPACT_ATOMS: atom_id res chain seq x y z
N MET A 1 4.30 16.34 -4.07
CA MET A 1 3.67 16.31 -2.74
C MET A 1 4.70 16.71 -1.69
N ARG A 2 4.32 17.44 -0.64
CA ARG A 2 5.14 17.67 0.56
C ARG A 2 4.76 16.59 1.58
N MET A 3 5.76 15.91 2.16
CA MET A 3 5.51 14.85 3.15
C MET A 3 4.87 15.45 4.41
N PRO A 4 3.75 14.90 4.90
CA PRO A 4 3.13 15.35 6.14
C PRO A 4 3.94 14.90 7.36
N LEU A 5 3.64 15.50 8.52
CA LEU A 5 4.24 15.10 9.81
C LEU A 5 3.71 13.74 10.28
N GLU A 6 2.47 13.43 9.96
CA GLU A 6 1.80 12.17 10.30
C GLU A 6 1.33 11.48 9.02
N ILE A 7 1.46 10.16 8.97
CA ILE A 7 1.07 9.33 7.84
C ILE A 7 0.10 8.28 8.35
N ASP A 8 -1.08 8.20 7.74
CA ASP A 8 -2.07 7.20 8.08
C ASP A 8 -1.54 5.78 7.87
N THR A 9 -1.92 4.88 8.76
CA THR A 9 -1.43 3.49 8.76
C THR A 9 -1.77 2.73 7.48
N HIS A 10 -2.89 3.07 6.81
CA HIS A 10 -3.28 2.46 5.54
C HIS A 10 -2.30 2.73 4.38
N MET A 11 -1.46 3.77 4.53
CA MET A 11 -0.41 4.12 3.58
C MET A 11 0.87 3.31 3.77
N PHE A 12 0.98 2.48 4.81
CA PHE A 12 2.09 1.55 4.95
C PHE A 12 1.69 0.17 4.42
N ALA A 13 2.48 -0.35 3.49
CA ALA A 13 2.32 -1.72 3.00
C ALA A 13 2.80 -2.73 4.07
N PRO A 14 2.39 -4.01 3.99
CA PRO A 14 2.87 -5.04 4.92
C PRO A 14 4.40 -5.16 4.93
N CYS A 15 5.06 -4.87 3.80
CA CYS A 15 6.53 -4.87 3.68
C CYS A 15 7.22 -3.61 4.24
N GLY A 16 6.48 -2.65 4.80
CA GLY A 16 7.02 -1.37 5.27
C GLY A 16 7.17 -0.30 4.18
N MET A 17 6.74 -0.57 2.94
CA MET A 17 6.75 0.46 1.88
C MET A 17 5.76 1.58 2.21
N ASN A 18 6.24 2.83 2.20
CA ASN A 18 5.42 4.00 2.38
C ASN A 18 4.74 4.39 1.05
N CYS A 19 3.44 4.17 0.92
CA CYS A 19 2.68 4.48 -0.29
C CYS A 19 2.61 5.98 -0.61
N MET A 20 2.94 6.87 0.33
CA MET A 20 3.06 8.32 0.07
C MET A 20 4.11 8.60 -1.02
N VAL A 21 5.12 7.73 -1.19
CA VAL A 21 6.13 7.90 -2.24
C VAL A 21 5.74 7.26 -3.58
N CYS A 22 4.59 6.60 -3.67
CA CYS A 22 4.13 5.97 -4.90
C CYS A 22 4.00 7.01 -6.03
N TYR A 23 4.54 6.72 -7.22
CA TYR A 23 4.49 7.65 -8.35
C TYR A 23 3.05 8.07 -8.71
N LYS A 24 2.09 7.13 -8.58
CA LYS A 24 0.67 7.35 -8.86
C LYS A 24 0.01 8.21 -7.78
N HIS A 25 0.43 8.09 -6.52
CA HIS A 25 -0.01 8.96 -5.43
C HIS A 25 0.55 10.39 -5.62
N CYS A 26 1.83 10.50 -5.97
CA CYS A 26 2.54 11.77 -6.13
C CYS A 26 2.16 12.58 -7.38
N GLN A 27 1.46 11.99 -8.35
CA GLN A 27 1.10 12.62 -9.62
C GLN A 27 -0.41 12.83 -9.81
N PRO A 28 -1.13 13.48 -8.87
CA PRO A 28 -2.59 13.66 -8.96
C PRO A 28 -3.03 14.51 -10.15
N LYS A 29 -2.13 15.29 -10.76
CA LYS A 29 -2.47 16.05 -11.99
C LYS A 29 -2.65 15.16 -13.23
N LYS A 30 -2.16 13.92 -13.20
CA LYS A 30 -2.25 12.96 -14.32
C LYS A 30 -3.30 11.87 -14.08
N THR A 31 -3.93 11.87 -12.91
CA THR A 31 -4.78 10.77 -12.45
C THR A 31 -6.02 11.37 -11.81
N LYS A 32 -7.20 10.80 -12.03
CA LYS A 32 -8.43 11.34 -11.46
C LYS A 32 -8.36 11.39 -9.93
N PHE A 33 -7.79 10.33 -9.35
CA PHE A 33 -7.48 10.26 -7.92
C PHE A 33 -6.04 9.79 -7.68
N PRO A 34 -5.41 10.19 -6.56
CA PRO A 34 -4.13 9.65 -6.14
C PRO A 34 -4.28 8.17 -5.73
N CYS A 35 -3.19 7.40 -5.83
CA CYS A 35 -3.17 6.03 -5.33
C CYS A 35 -3.52 6.00 -3.82
N PRO A 36 -4.53 5.22 -3.40
CA PRO A 36 -5.10 5.27 -2.05
C PRO A 36 -4.40 4.39 -1.02
N GLY A 37 -3.09 4.13 -1.19
CA GLY A 37 -2.33 3.31 -0.24
C GLY A 37 -2.43 1.81 -0.48
N CYS A 38 -1.66 1.02 0.28
CA CYS A 38 -1.64 -0.44 0.12
C CYS A 38 -2.89 -1.07 0.72
N PHE A 39 -3.34 -0.56 1.87
CA PHE A 39 -4.50 -1.03 2.64
C PHE A 39 -5.72 -0.12 2.48
N THR A 40 -6.01 0.27 1.25
CA THR A 40 -7.17 1.11 0.90
C THR A 40 -8.49 0.58 1.44
N GLU A 41 -8.63 -0.74 1.53
CA GLU A 41 -9.81 -1.41 2.09
C GLU A 41 -10.06 -1.12 3.58
N MET A 42 -9.13 -0.46 4.29
CA MET A 42 -9.25 -0.11 5.71
C MET A 42 -9.80 1.31 5.97
N VAL A 43 -10.13 2.08 4.94
CA VAL A 43 -10.57 3.49 5.09
C VAL A 43 -11.81 3.82 4.27
N ASP A 44 -12.65 4.73 4.79
CA ASP A 44 -13.84 5.24 4.11
C ASP A 44 -13.45 6.19 2.95
N MET A 45 -14.09 5.99 1.79
CA MET A 45 -13.61 6.42 0.46
C MET A 45 -13.94 7.87 0.06
N ALA A 46 -14.41 8.73 0.97
CA ALA A 46 -15.07 9.98 0.57
C ALA A 46 -14.18 10.94 -0.26
N ASP A 47 -12.86 10.92 -0.07
CA ASP A 47 -11.91 11.86 -0.72
C ASP A 47 -10.61 11.21 -1.23
N ILE A 48 -10.59 9.87 -1.33
CA ILE A 48 -9.41 9.07 -1.71
C ILE A 48 -9.77 8.18 -2.92
N GLY A 49 -8.81 7.91 -3.81
CA GLY A 49 -9.02 7.03 -4.97
C GLY A 49 -9.41 5.61 -4.59
N ASP A 50 -9.87 4.81 -5.56
CA ASP A 50 -10.32 3.45 -5.30
C ASP A 50 -9.27 2.39 -5.69
N ILE A 51 -9.66 1.12 -5.64
CA ILE A 51 -8.79 0.03 -6.06
C ILE A 51 -8.36 0.13 -7.54
N ALA A 52 -9.17 0.70 -8.42
CA ALA A 52 -8.86 0.91 -9.83
C ALA A 52 -7.84 2.04 -10.05
N ASP A 53 -7.72 2.98 -9.12
CA ASP A 53 -6.68 4.02 -9.14
C ASP A 53 -5.28 3.49 -8.74
N LYS A 54 -5.19 2.27 -8.22
CA LYS A 54 -3.92 1.62 -7.87
C LYS A 54 -3.20 1.10 -9.13
N PRO A 55 -1.86 1.26 -9.22
CA PRO A 55 -1.07 0.62 -10.26
C PRO A 55 -1.27 -0.91 -10.28
N LYS A 56 -1.13 -1.53 -11.46
CA LYS A 56 -1.30 -2.99 -11.60
C LYS A 56 -0.42 -3.78 -10.62
N HIS A 57 0.86 -3.43 -10.47
CA HIS A 57 1.77 -4.11 -9.55
C HIS A 57 1.38 -3.96 -8.07
N CYS A 58 0.67 -2.88 -7.68
CA CYS A 58 0.15 -2.72 -6.33
C CYS A 58 -1.10 -3.59 -6.09
N ARG A 59 -1.92 -3.80 -7.13
CA ARG A 59 -3.09 -4.69 -7.08
C ARG A 59 -2.67 -6.16 -7.03
N ASP A 60 -1.67 -6.53 -7.81
CA ASP A 60 -1.20 -7.92 -7.96
C ASP A 60 0.00 -8.24 -7.03
N CYS A 61 0.15 -7.50 -5.92
CA CYS A 61 1.32 -7.61 -5.06
C CYS A 61 1.32 -8.93 -4.27
N LYS A 62 2.29 -9.81 -4.56
CA LYS A 62 2.45 -11.11 -3.87
C LYS A 62 2.66 -10.97 -2.36
N ILE A 63 3.36 -9.93 -1.90
CA ILE A 63 3.59 -9.71 -0.47
C ILE A 63 2.28 -9.32 0.23
N LYS A 64 1.47 -8.46 -0.42
CA LYS A 64 0.16 -8.07 0.13
C LYS A 64 -0.76 -9.28 0.25
N ASN A 65 -0.85 -10.07 -0.83
CA ASN A 65 -1.69 -11.27 -0.84
C ASN A 65 -1.25 -12.27 0.25
N CYS A 66 0.05 -12.52 0.37
CA CYS A 66 0.62 -13.38 1.42
C CYS A 66 0.27 -12.87 2.85
N ALA A 67 0.32 -11.56 3.09
CA ALA A 67 -0.05 -10.98 4.38
C ALA A 67 -1.55 -11.15 4.66
N THR A 68 -2.41 -10.92 3.65
CA THR A 68 -3.86 -11.12 3.76
C THR A 68 -4.23 -12.58 4.01
N GLU A 69 -3.63 -13.52 3.27
CA GLU A 69 -3.84 -14.97 3.45
C GLU A 69 -3.42 -15.48 4.83
N LYS A 70 -2.41 -14.85 5.44
CA LYS A 70 -1.93 -15.18 6.78
C LYS A 70 -2.60 -14.35 7.89
N GLU A 71 -3.53 -13.47 7.53
CA GLU A 71 -4.24 -12.57 8.45
C GLU A 71 -3.29 -11.69 9.31
N ILE A 72 -2.14 -11.30 8.76
CA ILE A 72 -1.18 -10.41 9.42
C ILE A 72 -1.17 -9.02 8.77
N ARG A 73 -0.86 -7.99 9.56
CA ARG A 73 -0.78 -6.61 9.05
C ARG A 73 0.60 -6.29 8.50
N HIS A 74 1.64 -6.77 9.16
CA HIS A 74 3.01 -6.49 8.77
C HIS A 74 3.79 -7.78 8.57
N CYS A 75 4.72 -7.76 7.61
CA CYS A 75 5.56 -8.93 7.34
C CYS A 75 6.37 -9.36 8.56
N PHE A 76 6.77 -8.43 9.45
CA PHE A 76 7.52 -8.77 10.66
C PHE A 76 6.71 -9.60 11.68
N GLU A 77 5.38 -9.62 11.58
CA GLU A 77 4.50 -10.45 12.41
C GLU A 77 4.52 -11.92 11.95
N CYS A 78 5.04 -12.21 10.75
CA CYS A 78 5.11 -13.55 10.22
C CYS A 78 6.26 -14.36 10.87
N THR A 79 5.97 -15.57 11.34
CA THR A 79 6.98 -16.51 11.84
C THR A 79 8.04 -16.91 10.80
N GLY A 80 7.71 -16.76 9.51
CA GLY A 80 8.63 -17.00 8.39
C GLY A 80 9.40 -15.77 7.93
N PHE A 81 9.31 -14.64 8.63
CA PHE A 81 10.07 -13.43 8.34
C PHE A 81 11.50 -13.50 8.95
N PRO A 82 12.55 -12.97 8.29
CA PRO A 82 12.54 -12.38 6.96
C PRO A 82 12.29 -13.44 5.88
N CYS A 83 11.48 -13.09 4.88
CA CYS A 83 11.25 -13.98 3.74
C CYS A 83 12.59 -14.30 3.07
N ARG A 84 12.78 -15.58 2.70
CA ARG A 84 13.96 -15.96 1.91
C ARG A 84 13.97 -15.12 0.64
N LEU A 85 15.10 -14.44 0.37
CA LEU A 85 15.29 -13.75 -0.89
C LEU A 85 15.19 -14.81 -2.00
N ILE A 86 14.20 -14.70 -2.88
CA ILE A 86 14.17 -15.51 -4.09
C ILE A 86 15.20 -14.86 -5.01
N THR A 87 16.42 -15.41 -4.98
CA THR A 87 17.48 -15.13 -5.95
C THR A 87 17.17 -15.78 -7.29
#